data_AF-A0A150N4H7-F1
#
_entry.id   AF-A0A150N4H7-F1
#
_cell.length_a   1.000
_cell.length_b   1.000
_cell.length_c   1.000
_cell.angle_alpha   90.00
_cell.angle_beta   90.00
_cell.angle_gamma   90.00
#
_symmetry.space_group_name_H-M   'P 1'
#
loop_
_entity.id
_entity.type
_entity.pdbx_description
1 polymer ?
#
loop_
_entity_poly.entity_id
_entity_poly.type
_entity_poly.pdbx_seq_one_letter_code
_entity_poly.pdbx_strand_id
1 'polypeptide(L)' 'MAYFGSKGWLVQQLKEAGIRRHPVERKKLETYRTAILYGLYQKYVAKDR' A
#
# COMPACT_ATOMS: atom_id res chain seq x y z
N MET A 1 -3.38 -3.94 16.34
CA MET A 1 -2.03 -3.39 16.11
C MET A 1 -1.48 -3.97 14.81
N ALA A 2 -1.29 -3.15 13.77
CA ALA A 2 -0.64 -3.61 12.54
C ALA A 2 0.88 -3.45 12.71
N TYR A 3 1.63 -4.54 12.58
CA TYR A 3 3.10 -4.52 12.68
C TYR A 3 3.72 -3.81 11.47
N PHE A 4 4.84 -3.11 11.65
CA PHE A 4 5.57 -2.50 10.54
C PHE A 4 5.86 -3.53 9.44
N GLY A 5 5.56 -3.19 8.18
CA GLY A 5 5.71 -4.11 7.03
C GLY A 5 4.62 -5.17 6.88
N SER A 6 3.67 -5.29 7.82
CA SER A 6 2.52 -6.18 7.66
C SER A 6 1.56 -5.67 6.56
N LYS A 7 0.75 -6.57 6.00
CA LYS A 7 -0.23 -6.22 4.96
C LYS A 7 -1.16 -5.09 5.39
N GLY A 8 -1.68 -5.15 6.61
CA GLY A 8 -2.55 -4.11 7.16
C GLY A 8 -1.84 -2.75 7.28
N TRP A 9 -0.59 -2.77 7.73
CA TRP A 9 0.23 -1.56 7.85
C TRP A 9 0.47 -0.90 6.49
N LEU A 10 0.86 -1.69 5.47
CA LEU A 10 1.05 -1.19 4.11
C LEU A 10 -0.24 -0.63 3.50
N VAL A 11 -1.37 -1.31 3.69
CA VAL A 11 -2.67 -0.80 3.21
C VAL A 11 -3.02 0.52 3.89
N GLN A 12 -2.74 0.66 5.19
CA GLN A 12 -3.02 1.90 5.92
C GLN A 12 -2.15 3.05 5.39
N GLN A 13 -0.83 2.84 5.26
CA GLN A 13 0.09 3.84 4.72
C GLN A 13 -0.30 4.29 3.30
N LEU A 14 -0.67 3.34 2.44
CA LEU A 14 -1.14 3.65 1.09
C LEU A 14 -2.45 4.44 1.10
N LYS A 15 -3.40 4.10 1.97
CA LYS A 15 -4.66 4.84 2.13
C LYS A 15 -4.43 6.26 2.65
N GLU A 16 -3.50 6.45 3.59
CA GLU A 16 -3.08 7.76 4.10
C GLU A 16 -2.46 8.63 3.00
N ALA A 17 -1.67 8.03 2.10
CA ALA A 17 -1.17 8.67 0.90
C ALA A 17 -2.23 8.89 -0.21
N GLY A 18 -3.52 8.64 0.06
CA GLY A 18 -4.62 8.83 -0.88
C GLY A 18 -4.83 7.67 -1.87
N ILE A 19 -4.02 6.62 -1.80
CA ILE A 19 -4.11 5.46 -2.68
C ILE A 19 -5.08 4.45 -2.06
N ARG A 20 -6.32 4.45 -2.54
CA ARG A 20 -7.35 3.48 -2.09
C ARG A 20 -7.47 2.26 -3.00
N ARG A 21 -6.97 2.36 -4.23
CA ARG A 21 -7.08 1.35 -5.29
C ARG A 21 -5.74 1.23 -6.01
N HIS A 22 -5.45 0.05 -6.55
CA HIS A 22 -4.26 -0.16 -7.36
C HIS A 22 -4.35 0.69 -8.65
N PRO A 23 -3.31 1.45 -9.04
CA PRO A 23 -3.37 2.38 -10.17
C PRO A 23 -3.65 1.70 -11.52
N VAL A 24 -3.19 0.45 -11.69
CA VAL A 24 -3.38 -0.34 -12.93
C VAL A 24 -4.76 -0.98 -12.99
N GLU A 25 -5.03 -1.99 -12.14
CA GLU A 25 -6.28 -2.75 -12.19
C GLU A 25 -7.49 -2.08 -11.50
N ARG A 26 -7.27 -0.98 -10.76
CA ARG A 26 -8.32 -0.25 -9.99
C ARG A 26 -9.06 -1.09 -8.94
N LYS A 27 -8.56 -2.27 -8.56
CA LYS A 27 -9.11 -3.07 -7.46
C LYS A 27 -8.64 -2.56 -6.09
N LYS A 28 -9.33 -2.99 -5.04
CA LYS A 28 -9.00 -2.65 -3.64
C LYS A 28 -7.60 -3.15 -3.29
N LEU A 29 -6.84 -2.38 -2.52
CA LEU A 29 -5.49 -2.77 -2.07
C LEU A 29 -5.47 -4.10 -1.30
N GLU A 30 -6.55 -4.38 -0.57
CA GLU A 30 -6.69 -5.60 0.25
C GLU A 30 -6.71 -6.89 -0.57
N THR A 31 -7.02 -6.85 -1.86
CA THR A 31 -6.97 -8.04 -2.73
C THR A 31 -5.55 -8.42 -3.17
N TYR A 32 -4.59 -7.50 -3.00
CA TYR A 32 -3.21 -7.72 -3.42
C TYR A 32 -2.37 -8.38 -2.33
N ARG A 33 -1.31 -9.06 -2.78
CA ARG A 33 -0.29 -9.63 -1.91
C ARG A 33 0.58 -8.53 -1.31
N THR A 34 1.15 -8.80 -0.14
CA THR A 34 2.04 -7.87 0.59
C THR A 34 3.18 -7.35 -0.28
N ALA A 35 3.78 -8.19 -1.14
CA ALA A 35 4.86 -7.79 -2.04
C ALA A 35 4.44 -6.66 -3.02
N ILE A 36 3.22 -6.73 -3.55
CA ILE A 36 2.69 -5.68 -4.45
C ILE A 36 2.43 -4.40 -3.67
N LEU A 37 1.85 -4.51 -2.48
CA LEU A 37 1.60 -3.38 -1.60
C LEU A 37 2.91 -2.71 -1.15
N TYR A 38 3.95 -3.49 -0.91
CA TYR A 38 5.27 -2.98 -0.57
C TYR A 38 5.89 -2.22 -1.74
N GLY A 39 5.78 -2.73 -2.96
CA GLY A 39 6.21 -2.01 -4.16
C GLY A 39 5.45 -0.69 -4.37
N LEU A 40 4.14 -0.68 -4.14
CA LEU A 40 3.34 0.56 -4.15
C LEU A 40 3.80 1.53 -3.05
N TYR A 41 4.01 1.03 -1.83
CA TYR A 41 4.47 1.83 -0.71
C TYR A 41 5.83 2.47 -1.03
N GLN A 42 6.78 1.70 -1.58
CA GLN A 42 8.07 2.24 -1.98
C GLN A 42 7.96 3.30 -3.08
N LYS A 43 7.05 3.09 -4.04
CA LYS A 43 6.88 3.98 -5.19
C LYS A 43 6.21 5.31 -4.82
N TYR A 44 5.22 5.28 -3.94
CA TYR A 44 4.34 6.43 -3.69
C TYR A 44 4.47 7.03 -2.29
N VAL A 45 4.97 6.28 -1.30
CA VAL A 45 5.07 6.73 0.09
C VAL A 45 6.54 6.92 0.50
N ALA A 46 7.38 5.91 0.28
CA ALA A 46 8.79 5.98 0.71
C ALA A 46 9.64 6.94 -0.13
N LYS A 47 9.21 7.27 -1.34
CA LYS A 47 9.94 8.17 -2.25
C LYS A 47 9.65 9.67 -2.00
N ASP A 48 8.63 9.97 -1.20
CA ASP A 48 8.21 11.33 -0.87
C ASP A 48 8.93 11.89 0.38
N ARG A 49 9.93 11.17 0.90
CA ARG A 49 10.65 11.48 2.14
C ARG A 49 12.15 11.46 1.91
#